data_AF-A0A377D945-F1
#
_entry.id   AF-A0A377D945-F1
#
_cell.length_a   1.000
_cell.length_b   1.000
_cell.length_c   1.000
_cell.angle_alpha   90.00
_cell.angle_beta   90.00
_cell.angle_gamma   90.00
#
_symmetry.space_group_name_H-M   'P 1'
#
loop_
_entity.id
_entity.type
_entity.pdbx_description
1 polymer ?
#
loop_
_entity_poly.entity_id
_entity_poly.type
_entity_poly.pdbx_seq_one_letter_code
_entity_poly.pdbx_strand_id
1 'polypeptide(L)'
;MGVIFTAISVTGVRTWILRNLPMGIAHGTGIGIGLFLLLIAANGVGMVIKNPIEGLPVALGAFTSFPVMMSLLGLAVIFGLEKCRVPGGILLVIIAISIIGLIFDPAVKYHGLVAMPSLTGEDGKSLIFSLDIMGALQPTVLPSVLALVMTAVFDATGTIRAVAGQANLLDKDNQIINGGKALTSDSVSSIFSGLVGAAPAAVYIESAGRNRRRG
;
A
#
# COMPACT_ATOMS: atom_id res chain seq x y z
N MET A 1 -13.92 -10.63 -2.53
CA MET A 1 -13.50 -9.25 -2.84
C MET A 1 -13.59 -8.92 -4.32
N GLY A 2 -12.76 -9.48 -5.20
CA GLY A 2 -12.66 -9.09 -6.61
C GLY A 2 -13.98 -9.06 -7.40
N VAL A 3 -14.86 -10.05 -7.25
CA VAL A 3 -16.15 -10.08 -7.95
C VAL A 3 -17.11 -8.98 -7.49
N ILE A 4 -17.25 -8.78 -6.17
CA ILE A 4 -18.05 -7.68 -5.59
C ILE A 4 -17.44 -6.33 -5.99
N PHE A 5 -16.11 -6.22 -5.96
CA PHE A 5 -15.38 -5.03 -6.40
C PHE A 5 -15.67 -4.67 -7.85
N THR A 6 -15.71 -5.68 -8.72
CA THR A 6 -15.98 -5.53 -10.14
C THR A 6 -17.42 -5.17 -10.38
N ALA A 7 -18.36 -5.79 -9.67
CA ALA A 7 -19.77 -5.44 -9.72
C ALA A 7 -19.98 -3.97 -9.31
N ILE A 8 -19.37 -3.52 -8.20
CA ILE A 8 -19.45 -2.13 -7.72
C ILE A 8 -18.74 -1.15 -8.67
N SER A 9 -17.65 -1.57 -9.32
CA SER A 9 -16.94 -0.73 -10.30
C SER A 9 -17.68 -0.61 -11.63
N VAL A 10 -18.27 -1.70 -12.14
CA VAL A 10 -19.03 -1.73 -13.40
C VAL A 10 -20.37 -1.01 -13.23
N THR A 11 -20.98 -1.06 -12.05
CA THR A 11 -22.20 -0.28 -11.71
C THR A 11 -21.96 1.23 -11.57
N GLY A 12 -20.72 1.70 -11.69
CA GLY A 12 -20.38 3.13 -11.68
C GLY A 12 -20.41 3.79 -10.30
N VAL A 13 -20.67 3.01 -9.24
CA VAL A 13 -20.71 3.50 -7.85
C VAL A 13 -19.38 4.11 -7.44
N ARG A 14 -18.24 3.52 -7.82
CA ARG A 14 -16.90 4.09 -7.54
C ARG A 14 -16.69 5.46 -8.18
N THR A 15 -17.16 5.65 -9.42
CA THR A 15 -17.06 6.92 -10.14
C THR A 15 -17.97 7.97 -9.52
N TRP A 16 -19.16 7.57 -9.08
CA TRP A 16 -20.09 8.43 -8.33
C TRP A 16 -19.49 8.85 -6.99
N ILE A 17 -18.91 7.91 -6.23
CA ILE A 17 -18.19 8.20 -4.98
C ILE A 17 -17.07 9.20 -5.25
N LEU A 18 -16.20 8.96 -6.25
CA LEU A 18 -15.11 9.88 -6.60
C LEU A 18 -15.60 11.32 -6.84
N ARG A 19 -16.69 11.47 -7.61
CA ARG A 19 -17.25 12.77 -7.99
C ARG A 19 -17.87 13.52 -6.82
N ASN A 20 -18.49 12.78 -5.89
CA ASN A 20 -19.20 13.33 -4.75
C ASN A 20 -18.35 13.41 -3.47
N LEU A 21 -17.12 12.88 -3.48
CA LEU A 21 -16.26 12.88 -2.31
C LEU A 21 -15.69 14.28 -2.06
N PRO A 22 -15.94 14.89 -0.89
CA PRO A 22 -15.40 16.21 -0.57
C PRO A 22 -13.88 16.16 -0.39
N MET A 23 -13.20 17.25 -0.74
CA MET A 23 -11.73 17.35 -0.70
C MET A 23 -11.14 17.04 0.69
N GLY A 24 -11.86 17.37 1.77
CA GLY A 24 -11.43 17.07 3.14
C GLY A 24 -11.29 15.56 3.40
N ILE A 25 -12.23 14.75 2.92
CA ILE A 25 -12.17 13.29 3.08
C ILE A 25 -11.03 12.72 2.24
N ALA A 26 -10.83 13.20 1.01
CA ALA A 26 -9.75 12.71 0.15
C ALA A 26 -8.36 12.90 0.77
N HIS A 27 -8.09 14.10 1.30
CA HIS A 27 -6.83 14.39 1.98
C HIS A 27 -6.70 13.60 3.28
N GLY A 28 -7.78 13.52 4.07
CA GLY A 28 -7.81 12.75 5.30
C GLY A 28 -7.50 11.27 5.09
N THR A 29 -8.06 10.66 4.04
CA THR A 29 -7.77 9.27 3.65
C THR A 29 -6.29 9.09 3.29
N GLY A 30 -5.71 10.00 2.49
CA GLY A 30 -4.29 9.95 2.15
C GLY A 30 -3.36 10.05 3.37
N ILE A 31 -3.64 10.97 4.29
CA ILE A 31 -2.87 11.14 5.53
C ILE A 31 -3.02 9.90 6.43
N GLY A 32 -4.24 9.39 6.59
CA GLY A 32 -4.53 8.23 7.43
C GLY A 32 -3.79 6.97 6.96
N ILE A 33 -3.80 6.70 5.65
CA ILE A 33 -3.08 5.55 5.07
C ILE A 33 -1.57 5.72 5.23
N GLY A 34 -1.04 6.92 5.00
CA GLY A 34 0.38 7.22 5.22
C GLY A 34 0.83 6.98 6.67
N LEU A 35 0.06 7.47 7.64
CA LEU A 35 0.33 7.25 9.06
C LEU A 35 0.18 5.77 9.46
N PHE A 36 -0.78 5.06 8.86
CA PHE A 36 -0.97 3.63 9.10
C PHE A 36 0.20 2.79 8.57
N LEU A 37 0.67 3.05 7.35
CA LEU A 37 1.86 2.41 6.79
C LEU A 37 3.13 2.76 7.59
N LEU A 38 3.24 3.99 8.07
CA LEU A 38 4.34 4.41 8.95
C LEU A 38 4.32 3.62 10.25
N LEU A 39 3.14 3.40 10.85
CA LEU A 39 3.01 2.58 12.06
C LEU A 39 3.44 1.12 11.81
N ILE A 40 3.03 0.52 10.68
CA ILE A 40 3.43 -0.84 10.31
C ILE A 40 4.95 -0.92 10.12
N ALA A 41 5.54 0.04 9.40
CA ALA A 41 6.98 0.08 9.19
C ALA A 41 7.75 0.28 10.50
N ALA A 42 7.29 1.20 11.35
CA ALA A 42 7.87 1.43 12.68
C ALA A 42 7.77 0.20 13.58
N ASN A 43 6.69 -0.59 13.46
CA ASN A 43 6.55 -1.86 14.14
C ASN A 43 7.49 -2.93 13.59
N GLY A 44 7.59 -3.07 12.27
CA GLY A 44 8.47 -4.05 11.62
C GLY A 44 9.95 -3.86 11.95
N VAL A 45 10.38 -2.63 12.20
CA VAL A 45 11.77 -2.31 12.59
C VAL A 45 11.97 -2.34 14.11
N GLY A 46 10.90 -2.48 14.90
CA GLY A 46 10.97 -2.50 16.36
C GLY A 46 11.09 -1.11 17.00
N MET A 47 10.79 -0.04 16.26
CA MET A 47 10.68 1.33 16.80
C MET A 47 9.40 1.50 17.64
N VAL A 48 8.31 0.87 17.22
CA VAL A 48 7.04 0.83 17.96
C VAL A 48 6.69 -0.63 18.27
N ILE A 49 6.62 -0.98 19.55
CA ILE A 49 6.30 -2.33 20.00
C ILE A 49 4.91 -2.38 20.64
N LYS A 50 4.31 -3.57 20.66
CA LYS A 50 3.05 -3.79 21.38
C LYS A 50 3.30 -3.58 22.87
N ASN A 51 2.53 -2.70 23.49
CA ASN A 51 2.61 -2.52 24.93
C ASN A 51 1.90 -3.70 25.63
N PRO A 52 2.54 -4.37 26.58
CA PRO A 52 1.87 -5.39 27.40
C PRO A 52 0.91 -4.79 28.46
N ILE A 53 0.94 -3.47 28.70
CA ILE A 53 0.12 -2.81 29.72
C ILE A 53 -1.25 -2.42 29.13
N GLU A 54 -2.33 -2.81 29.82
CA GLU A 54 -3.70 -2.42 29.46
C GLU A 54 -3.87 -0.89 29.53
N GLY A 55 -4.28 -0.27 28.41
CA GLY A 55 -4.60 1.16 28.32
C GLY A 55 -3.82 1.95 27.28
N LEU A 56 -2.63 1.49 26.86
CA LEU A 56 -1.82 2.12 25.82
C LEU A 56 -1.45 1.08 24.76
N PRO A 57 -2.05 1.04 23.57
CA PRO A 57 -1.83 -0.04 22.60
C PRO A 57 -0.40 -0.10 22.02
N VAL A 58 0.38 0.99 22.14
CA VAL A 58 1.72 1.13 21.56
C VAL A 58 2.72 1.59 22.62
N ALA A 59 3.93 1.02 22.58
CA ALA A 59 5.07 1.42 23.39
C ALA A 59 6.28 1.69 22.49
N LEU A 60 7.20 2.53 22.97
CA LEU A 60 8.46 2.79 22.27
C LEU A 60 9.40 1.60 22.45
N GLY A 61 9.95 1.11 21.35
CA GLY A 61 10.94 0.05 21.36
C GLY A 61 12.36 0.56 21.63
N ALA A 62 13.34 -0.32 21.45
CA ALA A 62 14.74 0.01 21.67
C ALA A 62 15.30 0.86 20.52
N PHE A 63 15.34 2.18 20.68
CA PHE A 63 15.87 3.12 19.68
C PHE A 63 17.34 2.91 19.32
N THR A 64 18.12 2.33 20.24
CA THR A 64 19.54 2.02 20.04
C THR A 64 19.78 0.70 19.32
N SER A 65 18.72 -0.01 18.96
CA SER A 65 18.85 -1.24 18.19
C SER A 65 19.32 -0.96 16.76
N PHE A 66 20.13 -1.88 16.24
CA PHE A 66 20.70 -1.77 14.90
C PHE A 66 19.64 -1.55 13.79
N PRO A 67 18.49 -2.26 13.78
CA PRO A 67 17.44 -2.03 12.77
C PRO A 67 16.84 -0.63 12.84
N VAL A 68 16.56 -0.11 14.04
CA VAL A 68 15.96 1.23 14.22
C VAL A 68 16.92 2.31 13.76
N MET A 69 18.20 2.20 14.12
CA MET A 69 19.21 3.17 13.69
C MET A 69 19.42 3.15 12.16
N MET A 70 19.43 1.97 11.53
CA MET A 70 19.56 1.86 10.08
C MET A 70 18.33 2.40 9.34
N SER A 71 17.11 2.23 9.87
CA SER A 71 15.92 2.82 9.25
C SER A 71 15.90 4.34 9.35
N LEU A 72 16.29 4.91 10.50
CA LEU A 72 16.40 6.36 10.68
C LEU A 72 17.49 6.98 9.81
N LEU A 73 18.66 6.34 9.75
CA LEU A 73 19.77 6.76 8.89
C LEU A 73 19.35 6.67 7.42
N GLY A 74 18.71 5.56 7.03
CA GLY A 74 18.17 5.39 5.69
C GLY A 74 17.18 6.47 5.29
N LEU A 75 16.23 6.78 6.16
CA LEU A 75 15.28 7.85 5.95
C LEU A 75 15.97 9.22 5.80
N ALA A 76 16.96 9.51 6.64
CA ALA A 76 17.75 10.75 6.54
C ALA A 76 18.51 10.85 5.21
N VAL A 77 19.09 9.74 4.76
CA VAL A 77 19.80 9.67 3.48
C VAL A 77 18.82 9.81 2.29
N ILE A 78 17.63 9.22 2.35
CA ILE A 78 16.57 9.42 1.34
C ILE A 78 16.24 10.90 1.21
N PHE A 79 15.97 11.60 2.31
CA PHE A 79 15.69 13.04 2.29
C PHE A 79 16.86 13.85 1.71
N GLY A 80 18.10 13.46 2.05
CA GLY A 80 19.31 14.06 1.48
C GLY A 80 19.41 13.89 -0.04
N LEU A 81 19.26 12.67 -0.56
CA LEU A 81 19.31 12.39 -2.00
C LEU A 81 18.13 13.02 -2.75
N GLU A 82 16.95 13.07 -2.13
CA GLU A 82 15.78 13.72 -2.71
C GLU A 82 16.00 15.22 -2.86
N LYS A 83 16.61 15.88 -1.86
CA LYS A 83 17.03 17.29 -1.95
C LYS A 83 18.08 17.49 -3.05
N CYS A 84 19.01 16.55 -3.20
CA CYS A 84 20.01 16.56 -4.29
C CYS A 84 19.44 16.18 -5.67
N ARG A 85 18.13 15.91 -5.77
CA ARG A 85 17.40 15.58 -7.01
C ARG A 85 17.96 14.37 -7.77
N VAL A 86 18.61 13.43 -7.09
CA VAL A 86 19.17 12.23 -7.73
C VAL A 86 18.03 11.31 -8.21
N PRO A 87 17.95 10.95 -9.50
CA PRO A 87 16.93 10.03 -9.98
C PRO A 87 17.15 8.63 -9.39
N GLY A 88 16.13 8.08 -8.71
CA GLY A 88 16.22 6.76 -8.07
C GLY A 88 16.89 6.74 -6.70
N GLY A 89 16.98 7.89 -6.01
CA GLY A 89 17.60 8.00 -4.69
C GLY A 89 17.05 6.99 -3.67
N ILE A 90 15.73 6.79 -3.63
CA ILE A 90 15.08 5.82 -2.74
C ILE A 90 15.62 4.40 -2.99
N LEU A 91 15.68 3.98 -4.26
CA LEU A 91 16.17 2.65 -4.64
C LEU A 91 17.64 2.44 -4.27
N LEU A 92 18.49 3.44 -4.50
CA LEU A 92 19.92 3.37 -4.15
C LEU A 92 20.10 3.21 -2.64
N VAL A 93 19.30 3.90 -1.84
CA VAL A 93 19.35 3.79 -0.38
C VAL A 93 18.88 2.42 0.10
N ILE A 94 17.80 1.89 -0.47
CA ILE A 94 17.33 0.52 -0.17
C ILE A 94 18.46 -0.48 -0.43
N ILE A 95 19.10 -0.43 -1.61
CA ILE A 95 20.21 -1.34 -1.95
C ILE A 95 21.38 -1.18 -0.97
N ALA A 96 21.77 0.06 -0.65
CA ALA A 96 22.88 0.32 0.26
C ALA A 96 22.61 -0.24 1.66
N ILE A 97 21.42 0.00 2.22
CA ILE A 97 21.03 -0.52 3.54
C ILE A 97 20.90 -2.03 3.52
N SER A 98 20.38 -2.63 2.44
CA SER A 98 20.32 -4.08 2.29
C SER A 98 21.71 -4.72 2.30
N ILE A 99 22.69 -4.12 1.63
CA ILE A 99 24.09 -4.60 1.64
C ILE A 99 24.68 -4.49 3.05
N ILE A 100 24.49 -3.34 3.72
CA ILE A 100 24.95 -3.12 5.09
C ILE A 100 24.29 -4.12 6.04
N GLY A 101 22.99 -4.36 5.90
CA GLY A 101 22.24 -5.35 6.68
C GLY A 101 22.78 -6.76 6.49
N LEU A 102 23.11 -7.16 5.25
CA LEU A 102 23.66 -8.49 4.96
C LEU A 102 25.06 -8.71 5.54
N ILE A 103 25.86 -7.65 5.67
CA ILE A 103 27.22 -7.72 6.24
C ILE A 103 27.20 -7.68 7.77
N PHE A 104 26.36 -6.83 8.36
CA PHE A 104 26.41 -6.49 9.79
C PHE A 104 25.32 -7.14 10.64
N ASP A 105 24.21 -7.59 10.06
CA ASP A 105 23.10 -8.20 10.80
C ASP A 105 23.13 -9.74 10.68
N PRO A 106 23.37 -10.48 11.77
CA PRO A 106 23.32 -11.94 11.79
C PRO A 106 21.93 -12.52 11.46
N ALA A 107 20.87 -11.72 11.57
CA ALA A 107 19.50 -12.13 11.25
C ALA A 107 19.22 -12.10 9.73
N VAL A 108 20.01 -11.37 8.94
CA VAL A 108 19.85 -11.27 7.48
C VAL A 108 20.63 -12.39 6.82
N LYS A 109 20.01 -13.57 6.73
CA LYS A 109 20.57 -14.71 6.00
C LYS A 109 20.20 -14.63 4.53
N TYR A 110 21.21 -14.72 3.66
CA TYR A 110 21.02 -14.84 2.23
C TYR A 110 20.36 -16.19 1.89
N HIS A 111 19.05 -16.16 1.62
CA HIS A 111 18.27 -17.35 1.27
C HIS A 111 18.34 -17.74 -0.22
N GLY A 112 19.19 -17.09 -1.02
CA GLY A 112 19.35 -17.35 -2.46
C GLY A 112 18.85 -16.18 -3.32
N LEU A 113 19.24 -16.18 -4.61
CA LEU A 113 18.89 -15.13 -5.59
C LEU A 113 17.45 -15.28 -6.11
N VAL A 114 16.83 -16.44 -5.84
CA VAL A 114 15.46 -16.80 -6.21
C VAL A 114 14.81 -17.40 -4.98
N ALA A 115 14.09 -16.58 -4.22
CA ALA A 115 13.01 -17.14 -3.40
C ALA A 115 11.98 -17.66 -4.39
N MET A 116 11.79 -18.99 -4.47
CA MET A 116 10.62 -19.50 -5.18
C MET A 116 9.41 -18.86 -4.48
N PRO A 117 8.59 -18.06 -5.17
CA PRO A 117 7.38 -17.53 -4.56
C PRO A 117 6.59 -18.74 -4.09
N SER A 118 6.42 -18.88 -2.78
CA SER A 118 5.60 -19.95 -2.22
C SER A 118 4.16 -19.63 -2.59
N LEU A 119 3.75 -20.08 -3.78
CA LEU A 119 2.36 -20.08 -4.23
C LEU A 119 1.53 -21.12 -3.46
N THR A 120 2.17 -21.84 -2.53
CA THR A 120 1.59 -22.72 -1.53
C THR A 120 1.36 -21.92 -0.24
N GLY A 121 0.12 -21.89 0.25
CA GLY A 121 -0.19 -21.39 1.60
C GLY A 121 0.46 -22.27 2.67
N GLU A 122 0.30 -21.88 3.95
CA GLU A 122 0.84 -22.61 5.12
C GLU A 122 0.44 -24.12 5.16
N ASP A 123 -0.56 -24.52 4.36
CA ASP A 123 -1.07 -25.90 4.23
C ASP A 123 -0.58 -26.66 2.98
N GLY A 124 0.37 -26.13 2.19
CA GLY A 124 0.87 -26.80 0.97
C GLY A 124 -0.11 -26.83 -0.21
N LYS A 125 -1.28 -26.19 -0.06
CA LYS A 125 -2.27 -26.03 -1.13
C LYS A 125 -1.97 -24.79 -1.96
N SER A 126 -2.10 -24.92 -3.28
CA SER A 126 -1.95 -23.80 -4.21
C SER A 126 -2.95 -22.70 -3.85
N LEU A 127 -2.46 -21.50 -3.58
CA LEU A 127 -3.27 -20.28 -3.38
C LEU A 127 -3.96 -19.86 -4.67
N ILE A 128 -3.48 -20.35 -5.82
CA ILE A 128 -4.11 -20.18 -7.11
C ILE A 128 -5.44 -20.95 -7.09
N PHE A 129 -6.54 -20.24 -7.36
CA PHE A 129 -7.89 -20.80 -7.43
C PHE A 129 -8.51 -21.35 -6.13
N SER A 130 -7.85 -21.19 -4.97
CA SER A 130 -8.41 -21.58 -3.67
C SER A 130 -9.40 -20.52 -3.15
N LEU A 131 -10.41 -20.18 -3.96
CA LEU A 131 -11.42 -19.18 -3.62
C LEU A 131 -12.53 -19.82 -2.77
N ASP A 132 -12.53 -19.52 -1.47
CA ASP A 132 -13.65 -19.88 -0.60
C ASP A 132 -14.82 -18.89 -0.75
N ILE A 133 -15.55 -19.02 -1.86
CA ILE A 133 -16.73 -18.20 -2.15
C ILE A 133 -17.86 -18.50 -1.16
N MET A 134 -17.98 -19.76 -0.73
CA MET A 134 -19.05 -20.19 0.17
C MET A 134 -18.82 -19.67 1.59
N GLY A 135 -17.59 -19.68 2.08
CA GLY A 135 -17.19 -19.07 3.35
C GLY A 135 -17.32 -17.55 3.34
N ALA A 136 -17.04 -16.90 2.21
CA ALA A 136 -17.17 -15.45 2.07
C ALA A 136 -18.64 -14.94 2.14
N LEU A 137 -19.62 -15.80 1.84
CA LEU A 137 -21.05 -15.47 1.92
C LEU A 137 -21.67 -15.81 3.29
N GLN A 138 -20.91 -16.35 4.24
CA GLN A 138 -21.42 -16.63 5.58
C GLN A 138 -21.76 -15.31 6.30
N PRO A 139 -22.92 -15.22 7.00
CA PRO A 139 -23.34 -14.01 7.70
C PRO A 139 -22.33 -13.50 8.74
N THR A 140 -21.47 -14.38 9.26
CA THR A 140 -20.41 -14.07 10.22
C THR A 140 -19.22 -13.33 9.59
N VAL A 141 -18.91 -13.61 8.33
CA VAL A 141 -17.74 -13.05 7.61
C VAL A 141 -18.14 -11.87 6.72
N LEU A 142 -19.42 -11.78 6.37
CA LEU A 142 -19.98 -10.75 5.49
C LEU A 142 -19.69 -9.30 5.95
N PRO A 143 -19.78 -8.93 7.25
CA PRO A 143 -19.45 -7.58 7.70
C PRO A 143 -17.97 -7.24 7.49
N SER A 144 -17.05 -8.17 7.79
CA SER A 144 -15.62 -8.01 7.55
C SER A 144 -15.31 -7.89 6.07
N VAL A 145 -16.03 -8.68 5.24
CA VAL A 145 -15.89 -8.61 3.79
C VAL A 145 -16.28 -7.24 3.26
N LEU A 146 -17.45 -6.74 3.66
CA LEU A 146 -17.93 -5.41 3.28
C LEU A 146 -17.00 -4.30 3.77
N ALA A 147 -16.48 -4.40 5.00
CA ALA A 147 -15.53 -3.44 5.53
C ALA A 147 -14.25 -3.37 4.69
N LEU A 148 -13.66 -4.53 4.35
CA LEU A 148 -12.46 -4.56 3.50
C LEU A 148 -12.74 -4.05 2.09
N VAL A 149 -13.94 -4.32 1.54
CA VAL A 149 -14.35 -3.77 0.25
C VAL A 149 -14.38 -2.25 0.32
N MET A 150 -15.06 -1.68 1.31
CA MET A 150 -15.20 -0.24 1.45
C MET A 150 -13.84 0.44 1.68
N THR A 151 -12.98 -0.14 2.53
CA THR A 151 -11.61 0.34 2.75
C THR A 151 -10.82 0.40 1.45
N ALA A 152 -10.82 -0.67 0.66
CA ALA A 152 -10.10 -0.71 -0.61
C ALA A 152 -10.69 0.27 -1.65
N VAL A 153 -12.02 0.50 -1.65
CA VAL A 153 -12.64 1.49 -2.53
C VAL A 153 -12.16 2.88 -2.18
N PHE A 154 -12.13 3.24 -0.88
CA PHE A 154 -11.67 4.56 -0.43
C PHE A 154 -10.17 4.75 -0.60
N ASP A 155 -9.36 3.72 -0.39
CA ASP A 155 -7.92 3.75 -0.65
C ASP A 155 -7.63 4.04 -2.13
N ALA A 156 -8.17 3.23 -3.05
CA ALA A 156 -7.98 3.44 -4.49
C ALA A 156 -8.53 4.81 -4.95
N THR A 157 -9.68 5.23 -4.43
CA THR A 157 -10.29 6.53 -4.72
C THR A 157 -9.41 7.69 -4.23
N GLY A 158 -8.91 7.60 -2.99
CA GLY A 158 -8.07 8.61 -2.35
C GLY A 158 -6.69 8.72 -3.01
N THR A 159 -6.05 7.59 -3.31
CA THR A 159 -4.74 7.53 -3.97
C THR A 159 -4.81 8.04 -5.41
N ILE A 160 -5.81 7.63 -6.21
CA ILE A 160 -6.01 8.15 -7.58
C ILE A 160 -6.22 9.67 -7.54
N ARG A 161 -6.99 10.18 -6.56
CA ARG A 161 -7.23 11.63 -6.42
C ARG A 161 -5.98 12.39 -6.00
N ALA A 162 -5.21 11.87 -5.05
CA ALA A 162 -3.95 12.45 -4.62
C ALA A 162 -2.95 12.52 -5.79
N VAL A 163 -2.84 11.44 -6.57
CA VAL A 163 -2.01 11.39 -7.78
C VAL A 163 -2.49 12.36 -8.84
N ALA A 164 -3.79 12.41 -9.12
CA ALA A 164 -4.35 13.31 -10.12
C ALA A 164 -4.12 14.79 -9.75
N GLY A 165 -4.25 15.15 -8.47
CA GLY A 165 -3.93 16.49 -7.98
C GLY A 165 -2.45 16.85 -8.12
N GLN A 166 -1.54 15.91 -7.84
CA GLN A 166 -0.10 16.13 -8.01
C GLN A 166 0.34 16.21 -9.48
N ALA A 167 -0.33 15.45 -10.36
CA ALA A 167 -0.06 15.36 -11.80
C ALA A 167 -0.79 16.42 -12.64
N ASN A 168 -1.54 17.34 -12.02
CA ASN A 168 -2.38 18.34 -12.70
C ASN A 168 -3.38 17.73 -13.70
N LEU A 169 -3.95 16.57 -13.36
CA LEU A 169 -4.96 15.84 -14.14
C LEU A 169 -6.39 16.07 -13.60
N LEU A 170 -6.60 17.23 -12.99
CA LEU A 170 -7.91 17.68 -12.52
C LEU A 170 -8.49 18.67 -13.53
N ASP A 171 -9.74 18.45 -13.93
CA ASP A 171 -10.51 19.40 -14.74
C ASP A 171 -10.89 20.64 -13.90
N LYS A 172 -11.44 21.67 -14.55
CA LYS A 172 -11.85 22.95 -13.93
C LYS A 172 -12.82 22.80 -12.76
N ASP A 173 -13.58 21.70 -12.74
CA ASP A 173 -14.52 21.34 -11.67
C ASP A 173 -13.86 20.50 -10.54
N ASN A 174 -12.52 20.44 -10.47
CA ASN A 174 -11.75 19.58 -9.56
C ASN A 174 -12.05 18.07 -9.70
N GLN A 175 -12.51 17.67 -10.89
CA GLN A 175 -12.81 16.28 -11.22
C GLN A 175 -11.64 15.61 -11.94
N ILE A 176 -11.42 14.33 -11.65
CA ILE A 176 -10.31 13.57 -12.25
C ILE A 176 -10.61 13.28 -13.72
N ILE A 177 -9.75 13.76 -14.62
CA ILE A 177 -9.83 13.45 -16.05
C ILE A 177 -9.69 11.93 -16.21
N ASN A 178 -10.65 11.28 -16.86
CA ASN A 178 -10.70 9.82 -17.04
C ASN A 178 -10.73 8.99 -15.73
N GLY A 179 -11.19 9.55 -14.60
CA GLY A 179 -11.23 8.83 -13.31
C GLY A 179 -11.94 7.46 -13.36
N GLY A 180 -13.01 7.34 -14.14
CA GLY A 180 -13.71 6.06 -14.35
C GLY A 180 -12.82 4.98 -15.01
N LYS A 181 -11.99 5.35 -15.99
CA LYS A 181 -11.07 4.41 -16.66
C LYS A 181 -9.96 3.93 -15.71
N ALA A 182 -9.45 4.83 -14.86
CA ALA A 182 -8.47 4.49 -13.84
C ALA A 182 -9.04 3.48 -12.83
N LEU A 183 -10.26 3.72 -12.33
CA LEU A 183 -10.96 2.80 -11.43
C LEU A 183 -11.24 1.44 -12.08
N THR A 184 -11.63 1.40 -13.35
CA THR A 184 -11.86 0.13 -14.04
C THR A 184 -10.58 -0.70 -14.18
N SER A 185 -9.44 -0.04 -14.44
CA SER A 185 -8.13 -0.72 -14.51
C SER A 185 -7.73 -1.32 -13.16
N ASP A 186 -7.93 -0.57 -12.08
CA ASP A 186 -7.69 -1.01 -10.71
C ASP A 186 -8.58 -2.21 -10.32
N SER A 187 -9.85 -2.19 -10.71
CA SER A 187 -10.75 -3.34 -10.49
C SER A 187 -10.34 -4.58 -11.28
N VAL A 188 -10.00 -4.43 -12.56
CA VAL A 188 -9.54 -5.57 -13.38
C VAL A 188 -8.27 -6.17 -12.77
N SER A 189 -7.30 -5.33 -12.39
CA SER A 189 -6.09 -5.79 -11.71
C SER A 189 -6.41 -6.55 -10.41
N SER A 190 -7.38 -6.08 -9.62
CA SER A 190 -7.80 -6.72 -8.38
C SER A 190 -8.44 -8.10 -8.60
N ILE A 191 -9.18 -8.31 -9.69
CA ILE A 191 -9.70 -9.63 -10.07
C ILE A 191 -8.55 -10.58 -10.39
N PHE A 192 -7.64 -10.15 -11.26
CA PHE A 192 -6.49 -10.96 -11.66
C PHE A 192 -5.61 -11.31 -10.46
N SER A 193 -5.33 -10.33 -9.57
CA SER A 193 -4.64 -10.57 -8.30
C SER A 193 -5.38 -11.61 -7.46
N GLY A 194 -6.71 -11.48 -7.29
CA GLY A 194 -7.51 -12.42 -6.51
C GLY A 194 -7.55 -13.85 -7.09
N LEU A 195 -7.49 -14.01 -8.42
CA LEU A 195 -7.43 -15.33 -9.08
C LEU A 195 -6.08 -16.01 -8.90
N VAL A 196 -4.99 -15.22 -8.92
CA VAL A 196 -3.61 -15.70 -8.75
C VAL A 196 -3.22 -15.84 -7.27
N GLY A 197 -4.10 -15.41 -6.35
CA GLY A 197 -3.82 -15.42 -4.90
C GLY A 197 -2.88 -14.30 -4.45
N ALA A 198 -2.68 -13.28 -5.28
CA ALA A 198 -1.85 -12.10 -5.01
C ALA A 198 -2.67 -10.96 -4.39
N ALA A 199 -2.00 -10.02 -3.72
CA ALA A 199 -2.63 -8.80 -3.22
C ALA A 199 -3.08 -7.89 -4.38
N PRO A 200 -4.17 -7.11 -4.21
CA PRO A 200 -4.60 -6.12 -5.20
C PRO A 200 -3.50 -5.11 -5.51
N ALA A 201 -3.28 -4.80 -6.80
CA ALA A 201 -2.34 -3.77 -7.18
C ALA A 201 -2.96 -2.38 -7.02
N ALA A 202 -2.24 -1.45 -6.39
CA ALA A 202 -2.68 -0.07 -6.15
C ALA A 202 -1.87 0.94 -6.96
N VAL A 203 -2.38 2.17 -7.06
CA VAL A 203 -1.70 3.27 -7.75
C VAL A 203 -0.54 3.81 -6.91
N TYR A 204 0.65 3.85 -7.51
CA TYR A 204 1.86 4.35 -6.85
C TYR A 204 2.02 5.86 -6.97
N ILE A 205 1.94 6.57 -5.84
CA ILE A 205 2.09 8.03 -5.75
C ILE A 205 3.49 8.48 -6.19
N GLU A 206 4.51 7.66 -5.95
CA GLU A 206 5.89 7.93 -6.36
C GLU A 206 6.06 8.02 -7.89
N SER A 207 5.19 7.36 -8.66
CA SER A 207 5.17 7.47 -10.13
C SER A 207 4.69 8.85 -10.60
N ALA A 208 3.78 9.48 -9.86
CA ALA A 208 3.20 10.78 -10.20
C ALA A 208 4.19 11.94 -10.02
N GLY A 209 5.00 11.90 -8.95
CA GLY A 209 6.02 12.92 -8.68
C GLY A 209 7.10 13.03 -9.76
N ARG A 210 7.30 11.97 -10.54
CA ARG A 210 8.29 11.94 -11.63
C ARG A 210 7.79 12.57 -12.94
N ASN A 211 6.49 12.52 -13.23
CA ASN A 211 5.95 13.04 -14.49
C ASN A 211 5.91 14.58 -14.56
N ARG A 212 5.95 15.26 -13.41
CA ARG A 212 6.08 16.73 -13.32
C ARG A 212 7.45 17.27 -13.77
N ARG A 213 8.39 16.38 -14.12
CA ARG A 213 9.76 16.73 -14.57
C ARG A 213 9.91 16.79 -16.11
N ARG A 214 8.84 16.59 -16.88
CA ARG A 214 8.86 16.57 -18.36
C ARG A 214 7.97 17.63 -19.04
N GLY A 215 7.35 18.53 -18.27
CA GLY A 215 6.57 19.67 -18.79
C GLY A 215 7.30 20.97 -18.56
#